data_AF-A0A1E4ABR1-F1
#
_entry.id   AF-A0A1E4ABR1-F1
#
_cell.length_a   1.000
_cell.length_b   1.000
_cell.length_c   1.000
_cell.angle_alpha   90.00
_cell.angle_beta   90.00
_cell.angle_gamma   90.00
#
_symmetry.space_group_name_H-M   'P 1'
#
loop_
_entity.id
_entity.type
_entity.pdbx_description
1 polymer ?
#
loop_
_entity_poly.entity_id
_entity_poly.type
_entity_poly.pdbx_seq_one_letter_code
_entity_poly.pdbx_strand_id
1 'polypeptide(L)'
;MHKETKSKFVGTRFLSVFFLSLMLIKVCIIPLIYLDFELRHDYIVKNLCINKSRPELNCDGKCYLAKRIAAAKEKEQQEAGQNFISKLCETLAEPAGPFRVALPEHPFIPVSDKISFSYTSGLNGVTPVSGVFHPPLIS
;
A
#
# COMPACT_ATOMS: atom_id res chain seq x y z
N MET A 1 39.51 5.23 -37.17
CA MET A 1 38.31 4.74 -36.44
C MET A 1 38.50 4.56 -34.92
N HIS A 2 39.53 5.16 -34.27
CA HIS A 2 39.84 4.87 -32.86
C HIS A 2 39.33 5.92 -31.84
N LYS A 3 38.82 7.07 -32.30
CA LYS A 3 38.33 8.19 -31.44
C LYS A 3 36.86 8.02 -31.01
N GLU A 4 36.03 7.45 -31.88
CA GLU A 4 34.59 7.22 -31.64
C GLU A 4 34.33 6.27 -30.45
N THR A 5 35.16 5.24 -30.29
CA THR A 5 35.02 4.24 -29.21
C THR A 5 35.37 4.78 -27.82
N LYS A 6 36.33 5.71 -27.70
CA LYS A 6 36.66 6.35 -26.41
C LYS A 6 35.54 7.28 -25.93
N SER A 7 34.87 7.99 -26.85
CA SER A 7 33.78 8.91 -26.51
C SER A 7 32.52 8.17 -26.03
N LYS A 8 32.18 7.05 -26.67
CA LYS A 8 31.07 6.18 -26.27
C LYS A 8 31.34 5.52 -24.90
N PHE A 9 32.59 5.09 -24.66
CA PHE A 9 32.99 4.44 -23.41
C PHE A 9 32.92 5.38 -22.20
N VAL A 10 33.43 6.62 -22.33
CA VAL A 10 33.39 7.62 -21.25
C VAL A 10 31.95 8.02 -20.91
N GLY A 11 31.10 8.24 -21.92
CA GLY A 11 29.68 8.54 -21.71
C GLY A 11 28.92 7.44 -20.97
N THR A 12 29.16 6.16 -21.29
CA THR A 12 28.55 5.03 -20.58
C THR A 12 29.02 4.91 -19.13
N ARG A 13 30.28 5.26 -18.83
CA ARG A 13 30.82 5.23 -17.45
C ARG A 13 30.20 6.34 -16.60
N PHE A 14 30.06 7.55 -17.15
CA PHE A 14 29.38 8.65 -16.46
C PHE A 14 27.90 8.32 -16.20
N LEU A 15 27.21 7.75 -17.20
CA LEU A 15 25.83 7.31 -17.04
C LEU A 15 25.69 6.23 -15.95
N SER A 16 26.61 5.27 -15.91
CA SER A 16 26.65 4.23 -14.88
C SER A 16 26.88 4.80 -13.48
N VAL A 17 27.81 5.75 -13.31
CA VAL A 17 28.06 6.41 -12.02
C VAL A 17 26.84 7.24 -11.59
N PHE A 18 26.18 7.92 -12.53
CA PHE A 18 24.95 8.65 -12.25
C PHE A 18 23.84 7.74 -11.73
N PHE A 19 23.57 6.61 -12.38
CA PHE A 19 22.58 5.63 -11.91
C PHE A 19 22.97 5.01 -10.56
N LEU A 20 24.25 4.71 -10.34
CA LEU A 20 24.75 4.22 -9.05
C LEU A 20 24.52 5.25 -7.93
N SER A 21 24.80 6.52 -8.21
CA SER A 21 24.58 7.62 -7.27
C SER A 21 23.10 7.76 -6.89
N LEU A 22 22.18 7.60 -7.84
CA LEU A 22 20.74 7.66 -7.57
C LEU A 22 20.28 6.53 -6.63
N MET A 23 20.85 5.34 -6.76
CA MET A 23 20.58 4.23 -5.85
C MET A 23 21.14 4.49 -4.44
N LEU A 24 22.33 5.08 -4.34
CA LEU A 24 22.93 5.43 -3.05
C LEU A 24 22.12 6.50 -2.29
N ILE A 25 21.52 7.47 -3.01
CA ILE A 25 20.66 8.49 -2.40
C ILE A 25 19.48 7.87 -1.64
N LYS A 26 18.86 6.81 -2.17
CA LYS A 26 17.78 6.07 -1.48
C LYS A 26 18.28 5.46 -0.16
N VAL A 27 19.50 4.90 -0.16
CA VAL A 27 20.10 4.28 1.04
C VAL A 27 20.40 5.31 2.14
N CYS A 28 20.69 6.56 1.77
CA CYS A 28 21.05 7.61 2.72
C CYS A 28 19.88 8.14 3.58
N ILE A 29 18.63 7.82 3.27
CA ILE A 29 17.47 8.40 3.97
C ILE A 29 17.42 8.00 5.45
N ILE A 30 17.61 6.72 5.77
CA ILE A 30 17.60 6.22 7.15
C ILE A 30 18.74 6.81 8.01
N PRO A 31 20.02 6.79 7.60
CA PRO A 31 21.09 7.37 8.40
C PRO A 31 20.92 8.89 8.61
N LEU A 32 20.34 9.60 7.64
CA LEU A 32 20.01 11.02 7.82
C LEU A 32 18.95 11.25 8.92
N ILE A 33 17.95 10.38 9.02
CA ILE A 33 16.96 10.43 10.10
C ILE A 33 17.61 10.21 11.47
N TYR A 34 18.55 9.28 11.57
CA TYR A 34 19.31 9.05 12.80
C TYR A 34 20.18 10.26 13.17
N LEU A 35 20.84 10.87 12.19
CA LEU A 35 21.67 12.05 12.42
C LEU A 35 20.83 13.24 12.92
N ASP A 36 19.68 13.51 12.30
CA ASP A 36 18.76 14.56 12.74
C ASP A 36 18.20 14.29 14.15
N PHE A 37 17.92 13.03 14.47
CA PHE A 37 17.48 12.61 15.79
C PHE A 37 18.54 12.90 16.86
N GLU A 38 19.80 12.55 16.61
CA GLU A 38 20.90 12.78 17.54
C GLU A 38 21.15 14.28 17.76
N LEU A 39 21.16 15.06 16.67
CA LEU A 39 21.38 16.51 16.72
C LEU A 39 20.29 17.26 17.53
N ARG A 40 19.07 16.73 17.56
CA ARG A 40 17.93 17.36 18.25
C ARG A 40 17.36 16.50 19.37
N HIS A 41 18.15 15.56 19.89
CA HIS A 41 17.71 14.56 20.85
C HIS A 41 16.99 15.19 22.05
N ASP A 42 17.60 16.20 22.68
CA ASP A 42 17.02 16.88 23.84
C ASP A 42 15.67 17.53 23.57
N TYR A 43 15.52 18.14 22.39
CA TYR A 43 14.26 18.76 21.98
C TYR A 43 13.17 17.69 21.78
N ILE A 44 13.54 16.57 21.15
CA ILE A 44 12.63 15.46 20.87
C ILE A 44 12.14 14.84 22.18
N VAL A 45 13.04 14.54 23.11
CA VAL A 45 12.68 13.97 24.43
C VAL A 45 11.75 14.90 25.20
N LYS A 46 12.02 16.22 25.19
CA LYS A 46 11.26 17.20 25.97
C LYS A 46 9.87 17.52 25.41
N ASN A 47 9.74 17.60 24.07
CA ASN A 47 8.56 18.15 23.40
C ASN A 47 7.79 17.16 22.52
N LEU A 48 8.44 16.11 21.99
CA LEU A 48 7.86 15.20 21.00
C LEU A 48 7.66 13.76 21.50
N CYS A 49 8.35 13.39 22.59
CA CYS A 49 8.22 12.07 23.20
C CYS A 49 6.87 11.90 23.89
N ILE A 50 6.05 10.96 23.41
CA ILE A 50 4.73 10.67 23.98
C ILE A 50 4.81 9.92 25.32
N ASN A 51 5.93 9.22 25.57
CA ASN A 51 6.14 8.42 26.79
C ASN A 51 6.88 9.20 27.89
N LYS A 52 6.90 10.54 27.82
CA LYS A 52 7.57 11.40 28.82
C LYS A 52 7.05 11.20 30.25
N SER A 53 5.78 10.80 30.40
CA SER A 53 5.15 10.53 31.70
C SER A 53 5.45 9.13 32.27
N ARG A 54 6.16 8.28 31.52
CA ARG A 54 6.48 6.89 31.88
C ARG A 54 7.99 6.65 31.88
N PRO A 55 8.72 7.20 32.87
CA PRO A 55 10.18 7.08 32.94
C PRO A 55 10.65 5.62 33.07
N GLU A 56 9.81 4.71 33.58
CA GLU A 56 10.10 3.28 33.70
C GLU A 56 10.34 2.56 32.37
N LEU A 57 9.94 3.17 31.24
CA LEU A 57 10.10 2.60 29.90
C LEU A 57 11.45 2.93 29.24
N ASN A 58 12.26 3.82 29.84
CA ASN A 58 13.53 4.29 29.28
C ASN A 58 13.42 4.61 27.77
N CYS A 59 12.37 5.36 27.40
CA CYS A 59 12.01 5.57 26.01
C CYS A 59 12.95 6.55 25.32
N ASP A 60 13.39 7.62 25.97
CA ASP A 60 14.40 8.57 25.46
C ASP A 60 14.13 9.02 24.00
N GLY A 61 12.87 9.30 23.66
CA GLY A 61 12.52 9.72 22.30
C GLY A 61 12.51 8.62 21.23
N LYS A 62 12.85 7.37 21.57
CA LYS A 62 12.82 6.21 20.64
C LYS A 62 11.46 6.00 19.98
N CYS A 63 10.37 6.38 20.65
CA CYS A 63 9.02 6.33 20.06
C CYS A 63 8.88 7.26 18.83
N TYR A 64 9.49 8.45 18.88
CA TYR A 64 9.49 9.40 17.78
C TYR A 64 10.34 8.88 16.61
N LEU A 65 11.53 8.36 16.92
CA LEU A 65 12.43 7.78 15.92
C LEU A 65 11.78 6.59 15.20
N ALA A 66 11.16 5.68 15.95
CA ALA A 66 10.44 4.53 15.38
C ALA A 66 9.32 4.98 14.43
N LYS A 67 8.53 5.99 14.83
CA LYS A 67 7.48 6.57 13.98
C LYS A 67 8.05 7.18 12.71
N ARG A 68 9.20 7.88 12.81
CA ARG A 68 9.84 8.51 11.66
C ARG A 68 10.37 7.51 10.65
N ILE A 69 10.98 6.42 11.12
CA ILE A 69 11.47 5.31 10.29
C ILE A 69 10.30 4.56 9.65
N ALA A 70 9.23 4.29 10.40
CA ALA A 70 8.03 3.63 9.86
C ALA A 70 7.42 4.44 8.71
N ALA A 71 7.23 5.76 8.91
CA ALA A 71 6.71 6.63 7.86
C ALA A 71 7.61 6.70 6.60
N ALA A 72 8.94 6.60 6.77
CA ALA A 72 9.86 6.54 5.64
C ALA A 72 9.70 5.22 4.86
N LYS A 73 9.59 4.10 5.56
CA LYS A 73 9.35 2.78 4.95
C LYS A 73 8.00 2.67 4.25
N GLU A 74 6.94 3.19 4.86
CA GLU A 74 5.60 3.25 4.25
C GLU A 74 5.63 4.04 2.93
N LYS A 75 6.34 5.17 2.91
CA LYS A 75 6.50 5.96 1.67
C LYS A 75 7.27 5.18 0.60
N GLU A 76 8.34 4.49 0.96
CA GLU A 76 9.07 3.61 0.02
C GLU A 76 8.18 2.48 -0.51
N GLN A 77 7.36 1.86 0.34
CA GLN A 77 6.42 0.81 -0.05
C GLN A 77 5.29 1.35 -0.92
N GLN A 78 4.77 2.54 -0.65
CA GLN A 78 3.75 3.18 -1.46
C GLN A 78 4.30 3.59 -2.83
N GLU A 79 5.57 4.00 -2.93
CA GLU A 79 6.26 4.24 -4.20
C GLU A 79 6.49 2.94 -4.98
N ALA A 80 6.85 1.85 -4.32
CA ALA A 80 7.09 0.54 -4.94
C ALA A 80 5.79 -0.21 -5.32
N GLY A 81 4.71 -0.02 -4.54
CA GLY A 81 3.42 -0.69 -4.70
C GLY A 81 2.40 0.07 -5.54
N GLN A 82 2.72 1.29 -6.00
CA GLN A 82 1.90 2.04 -6.96
C GLN A 82 1.96 1.36 -8.33
N ASN A 83 1.18 0.29 -8.49
CA ASN A 83 0.79 -0.20 -9.81
C ASN A 83 -0.01 0.93 -10.46
N PHE A 84 0.57 1.60 -11.45
CA PHE A 84 -0.07 2.72 -12.17
C PHE A 84 -1.52 2.40 -12.58
N ILE A 85 -1.78 1.14 -12.96
CA ILE A 85 -3.11 0.61 -13.28
C ILE A 85 -4.09 0.67 -12.10
N SER A 86 -3.66 0.35 -10.87
CA SER A 86 -4.52 0.41 -9.68
C SER A 86 -4.94 1.85 -9.37
N LYS A 87 -4.01 2.81 -9.52
CA LYS A 87 -4.28 4.24 -9.30
C LYS A 87 -5.20 4.82 -10.37
N LEU A 88 -5.07 4.39 -11.63
CA LEU A 88 -6.01 4.74 -12.70
C LEU A 88 -7.40 4.19 -12.40
N CYS A 89 -7.52 2.93 -11.98
CA CYS A 89 -8.79 2.30 -11.67
C CYS A 89 -9.52 3.00 -10.51
N GLU A 90 -8.78 3.39 -9.47
CA GLU A 90 -9.31 4.13 -8.31
C GLU A 90 -9.71 5.58 -8.68
N THR A 91 -8.99 6.23 -9.59
CA THR A 91 -9.34 7.57 -10.09
C THR A 91 -10.55 7.54 -11.02
N LEU A 92 -10.71 6.46 -11.81
CA LEU A 92 -11.90 6.25 -12.65
C LEU A 92 -13.11 5.77 -11.85
N ALA A 93 -12.90 5.33 -10.61
CA ALA A 93 -13.94 4.97 -9.65
C ALA A 93 -14.42 6.17 -8.82
N GLU A 94 -14.38 7.39 -9.36
CA GLU A 94 -15.21 8.46 -8.81
C GLU A 94 -16.68 8.02 -8.88
N PRO A 95 -17.44 8.15 -7.78
CA PRO A 95 -18.84 7.76 -7.78
C PRO A 95 -19.57 8.65 -8.77
N ALA A 96 -20.33 8.04 -9.67
CA ALA A 96 -21.40 8.73 -10.36
C ALA A 96 -22.10 9.62 -9.32
N GLY A 97 -22.16 10.93 -9.60
CA GLY A 97 -22.90 11.91 -8.79
C GLY A 97 -24.32 11.40 -8.52
N PRO A 98 -25.13 12.04 -7.66
CA PRO A 98 -26.37 11.48 -7.14
C PRO A 98 -27.35 11.11 -8.26
N PHE A 99 -27.17 9.92 -8.82
CA PHE A 99 -28.00 9.34 -9.85
C PHE A 99 -29.17 8.76 -9.10
N ARG A 100 -30.14 9.64 -8.84
CA ARG A 100 -31.43 9.21 -8.32
C ARG A 100 -32.09 8.46 -9.45
N VAL A 101 -32.04 7.13 -9.37
CA VAL A 101 -32.93 6.27 -10.13
C VAL A 101 -34.35 6.66 -9.69
N ALA A 102 -35.04 7.42 -10.53
CA ALA A 102 -36.47 7.63 -10.36
C ALA A 102 -37.15 6.31 -10.72
N LEU A 103 -37.33 5.44 -9.72
CA LEU A 103 -38.18 4.28 -9.85
C LEU A 103 -39.62 4.78 -10.03
N PRO A 104 -40.29 4.45 -11.14
CA PRO A 104 -41.72 4.70 -11.24
C PRO A 104 -42.41 3.85 -10.18
N GLU A 105 -43.13 4.51 -9.26
CA GLU A 105 -44.01 3.86 -8.29
C GLU A 105 -45.11 3.13 -9.09
N HIS A 106 -44.91 1.83 -9.27
CA HIS A 106 -45.92 0.95 -9.82
C HIS A 106 -46.78 0.48 -8.65
N PRO A 107 -48.11 0.40 -8.82
CA PRO A 107 -49.03 0.03 -7.75
C PRO A 107 -48.71 -1.38 -7.24
N PHE A 108 -48.67 -1.49 -5.91
CA PHE A 108 -48.40 -2.68 -5.13
C PHE A 108 -49.29 -3.85 -5.57
N ILE A 109 -48.70 -4.90 -6.15
CA ILE A 109 -49.39 -6.17 -6.39
C ILE A 109 -49.09 -7.09 -5.20
N PRO A 110 -50.09 -7.66 -4.51
CA PRO A 110 -49.85 -8.60 -3.43
C PRO A 110 -49.13 -9.85 -3.95
N VAL A 111 -47.96 -10.11 -3.38
CA VAL A 111 -47.06 -11.21 -3.74
C VAL A 111 -47.72 -12.55 -3.39
N SER A 112 -47.80 -13.46 -4.36
CA SER A 112 -48.13 -14.86 -4.12
C SER A 112 -46.88 -15.59 -3.62
N ASP A 113 -46.98 -16.29 -2.49
CA ASP A 113 -45.89 -16.97 -1.75
C ASP A 113 -45.18 -18.13 -2.47
N LYS A 114 -45.16 -18.16 -3.81
CA LYS A 114 -44.42 -19.15 -4.59
C LYS A 114 -43.55 -18.46 -5.63
N ILE A 115 -42.42 -17.94 -5.18
CA ILE A 115 -41.33 -17.54 -6.09
C ILE A 115 -40.61 -18.82 -6.53
N SER A 116 -40.86 -19.29 -7.75
CA SER A 116 -39.95 -20.25 -8.38
C SER A 116 -38.78 -19.47 -9.00
N PHE A 117 -37.57 -19.79 -8.58
CA PHE A 117 -36.37 -19.18 -9.14
C PHE A 117 -35.81 -20.13 -10.20
N SER A 118 -35.83 -19.71 -11.47
CA SER A 118 -35.14 -20.41 -12.56
C SER A 118 -33.82 -19.71 -12.85
N TYR A 119 -32.75 -20.27 -12.32
CA TYR A 119 -31.38 -19.81 -12.58
C TYR A 119 -30.81 -20.53 -13.80
N THR A 120 -30.27 -19.77 -14.76
CA THR A 120 -29.41 -20.31 -15.82
C THR A 120 -28.01 -19.73 -15.65
N SER A 121 -27.06 -20.56 -15.21
CA SER A 121 -25.63 -20.21 -15.20
C SER A 121 -25.08 -20.22 -16.63
N GLY A 122 -24.54 -19.08 -17.09
CA GLY A 122 -23.73 -19.00 -18.30
C GLY A 122 -22.27 -19.45 -18.12
N LEU A 123 -21.93 -20.02 -16.96
CA LEU A 123 -20.61 -20.58 -16.66
C LEU A 123 -20.70 -22.10 -16.76
N ASN A 124 -20.04 -22.69 -17.76
CA ASN A 124 -19.86 -24.14 -17.87
C ASN A 124 -19.05 -24.61 -16.64
N GLY A 125 -19.76 -25.07 -15.62
CA GLY A 125 -19.18 -25.49 -14.35
C GLY A 125 -18.30 -26.72 -14.52
N VAL A 126 -17.04 -26.60 -14.14
CA VAL A 126 -16.26 -27.72 -13.63
C VAL A 126 -16.99 -28.24 -12.40
N THR A 127 -17.31 -29.53 -12.38
CA THR A 127 -18.08 -30.18 -11.32
C THR A 127 -17.37 -30.04 -9.96
N PRO A 128 -18.06 -29.56 -8.90
CA PRO A 128 -17.49 -29.61 -7.57
C PRO A 128 -17.51 -31.05 -7.08
N VAL A 129 -16.32 -31.63 -6.85
CA VAL A 129 -16.16 -32.93 -6.19
C VAL A 129 -16.86 -32.86 -4.83
N SER A 130 -17.84 -33.73 -4.63
CA SER A 130 -18.57 -33.89 -3.38
C SER A 130 -17.65 -34.53 -2.34
N GLY A 131 -16.88 -33.70 -1.66
CA GLY A 131 -16.11 -34.04 -0.48
C GLY A 131 -16.42 -33.03 0.62
N VAL A 132 -17.68 -33.00 1.08
CA VAL A 132 -18.07 -32.19 2.22
C VAL A 132 -17.38 -32.77 3.45
N PHE A 133 -16.31 -32.11 3.86
CA PHE A 133 -15.56 -32.39 5.07
C PHE A 133 -16.50 -32.25 6.27
N HIS A 134 -16.65 -33.31 7.07
CA HIS A 134 -17.35 -33.26 8.34
C HIS A 134 -16.36 -33.58 9.47
N PRO A 135 -16.34 -32.80 10.56
CA PRO A 135 -15.47 -33.06 11.69
C PRO A 135 -15.91 -34.32 12.47
N PRO A 136 -14.97 -35.03 13.13
CA PRO A 136 -15.29 -36.26 13.84
C PRO A 136 -16.14 -35.99 15.08
N LEU A 137 -17.14 -36.84 15.31
CA LEU A 137 -17.90 -36.88 16.55
C LEU A 137 -17.12 -37.69 17.59
N ILE A 138 -16.76 -37.02 18.68
CA ILE A 138 -16.15 -37.58 19.88
C ILE A 138 -17.12 -38.54 20.57
N SER A 139 -16.65 -39.76 20.83
CA SER A 139 -17.20 -40.69 21.84
C SER A 139 -16.32 -40.65 23.08
#